data_AF-A0A5P1F581-F1
#
_entry.id   AF-A0A5P1F581-F1
#
_cell.length_a   1.000
_cell.length_b   1.000
_cell.length_c   1.000
_cell.angle_alpha   90.00
_cell.angle_beta   90.00
_cell.angle_gamma   90.00
#
_symmetry.space_group_name_H-M   'P 1'
#
loop_
_entity.id
_entity.type
_entity.pdbx_description
1 polymer ?
#
loop_
_entity_poly.entity_id
_entity_poly.type
_entity_poly.pdbx_seq_one_letter_code
_entity_poly.pdbx_strand_id
1 'polypeptide(L)' 'MELKKVFAFGLLFELISLATGLDRSDFPSSFLFGTATSCYQIEGGYLEGNKSLNNWDVFTHMPGDIKT' A
#
# COMPACT_ATOMS: atom_id res chain seq x y z
N MET A 1 26.58 39.75 -0.08
CA MET A 1 26.79 38.28 -0.02
C MET A 1 25.84 37.61 0.98
N GLU A 2 25.49 38.27 2.08
CA GLU A 2 24.68 37.67 3.16
C GLU A 2 23.16 37.66 2.89
N LEU A 3 22.60 38.70 2.25
CA LEU A 3 21.15 38.80 2.05
C LEU A 3 20.58 37.72 1.11
N LYS A 4 21.27 37.45 -0.01
CA LYS A 4 20.86 36.37 -0.95
C LYS A 4 20.93 34.98 -0.32
N LYS A 5 21.87 34.77 0.62
CA LYS A 5 22.00 33.50 1.35
C LYS A 5 20.87 33.32 2.35
N VAL A 6 20.48 34.38 3.06
CA VAL A 6 19.33 34.35 4.00
C VAL A 6 18.03 34.04 3.24
N PHE A 7 17.78 34.67 2.09
CA PHE A 7 16.63 34.34 1.25
C PHE A 7 16.66 32.92 0.71
N ALA A 8 17.83 32.44 0.26
CA ALA A 8 17.98 31.05 -0.20
C ALA A 8 17.75 30.04 0.93
N PHE A 9 18.19 30.34 2.16
CA PHE A 9 17.98 29.48 3.32
C PHE A 9 16.52 29.47 3.79
N GLY A 10 15.83 30.62 3.71
CA GLY A 10 14.39 30.72 3.97
C GLY A 10 13.55 29.96 2.93
N LEU A 11 13.87 30.12 1.64
CA LEU A 11 13.24 29.35 0.57
C LEU A 11 13.49 27.85 0.71
N LEU A 12 14.71 27.46 1.11
CA LEU A 12 15.04 26.06 1.36
C LEU A 12 14.26 25.50 2.56
N PHE A 13 14.07 26.28 3.62
CA PHE A 13 13.28 25.88 4.80
C PHE A 13 11.79 25.72 4.47
N GLU A 14 11.21 26.62 3.68
CA GLU A 14 9.83 26.49 3.18
C GLU A 14 9.69 25.29 2.24
N LEU A 15 10.66 25.07 1.35
CA LEU A 15 10.69 23.91 0.46
C LEU A 15 10.78 22.59 1.24
N ILE A 16 11.60 22.54 2.30
CA ILE A 16 11.72 21.37 3.20
C ILE A 16 10.44 21.14 3.98
N SER A 17 9.78 22.21 4.44
CA SER A 17 8.50 22.12 5.16
C SER A 17 7.35 21.65 4.26
N LEU A 18 7.39 21.95 2.96
CA LEU A 18 6.44 21.40 1.97
C LEU A 18 6.77 19.95 1.59
N ALA A 19 8.02 19.51 1.79
CA ALA A 19 8.50 18.17 1.49
C ALA A 19 8.31 17.16 2.64
N THR A 20 7.64 17.55 3.73
CA THR A 20 7.32 16.62 4.82
C THR A 20 6.32 15.58 4.35
N GLY A 21 6.62 14.30 4.57
CA GLY A 21 5.71 13.20 4.23
C GLY A 21 4.40 13.28 5.02
N LEU A 22 3.40 12.51 4.58
CA LEU A 22 2.10 12.42 5.24
C LEU A 22 2.26 11.96 6.70
N ASP A 23 1.63 12.68 7.62
CA ASP A 23 1.55 12.35 9.04
C ASP A 23 0.14 11.87 9.41
N ARG A 24 0.00 11.15 10.54
CA ARG A 24 -1.32 10.70 11.01
C ARG A 24 -2.24 11.88 11.37
N SER A 25 -1.67 13.01 11.80
CA SER A 25 -2.41 14.24 12.11
C SER A 25 -3.05 14.91 10.88
N ASP A 26 -2.65 14.51 9.66
CA ASP A 26 -3.29 14.96 8.42
C ASP A 26 -4.69 14.34 8.21
N PHE A 27 -5.05 13.32 9.01
CA PHE A 27 -6.33 12.62 8.94
C PHE A 27 -7.16 12.87 10.21
N PRO A 28 -8.52 12.81 10.15
CA PRO A 28 -9.36 12.87 11.35
C PRO A 28 -8.94 11.83 12.38
N SER A 29 -9.12 12.13 13.67
CA SER A 29 -8.76 11.20 14.76
C SER A 29 -9.49 9.85 14.69
N SER A 30 -10.65 9.81 14.03
CA SER A 30 -11.45 8.60 13.79
C SER A 30 -11.08 7.85 12.51
N PHE A 31 -10.13 8.35 11.70
CA PHE A 31 -9.74 7.70 10.46
C PHE A 31 -9.04 6.36 10.76
N LEU A 32 -9.53 5.29 10.13
CA LEU A 32 -8.99 3.94 10.30
C LEU A 32 -8.04 3.61 9.15
N PHE A 33 -6.82 3.24 9.51
CA PHE A 33 -5.88 2.60 8.59
C PHE A 33 -5.89 1.12 8.88
N GLY A 34 -5.91 0.32 7.82
CA GLY A 34 -5.91 -1.13 7.93
C GLY A 34 -5.33 -1.79 6.70
N THR A 35 -5.28 -3.10 6.74
CA THR A 35 -4.86 -3.95 5.62
C THR A 35 -6.03 -4.83 5.20
N ALA A 36 -6.00 -5.33 3.96
CA ALA A 36 -6.99 -6.24 3.44
C ALA A 36 -6.31 -7.37 2.66
N THR A 37 -6.94 -8.54 2.69
CA THR A 37 -6.53 -9.73 1.93
C THR A 37 -7.76 -10.36 1.27
N SER A 38 -7.55 -11.35 0.40
CA SER A 38 -8.61 -12.22 -0.10
C SER A 38 -8.23 -13.68 0.13
N CYS A 39 -9.23 -14.53 0.40
CA CYS A 39 -9.03 -15.92 0.81
C CYS A 39 -8.11 -16.68 -0.15
N TYR A 40 -8.45 -16.67 -1.44
CA TYR A 40 -7.71 -17.45 -2.45
C TYR A 40 -6.25 -17.00 -2.63
N GLN A 41 -5.97 -15.71 -2.37
CA GLN A 41 -4.61 -15.17 -2.52
C GLN A 41 -3.68 -15.55 -1.35
N ILE A 42 -4.22 -15.86 -0.16
CA ILE A 42 -3.41 -15.96 1.07
C ILE A 42 -3.62 -17.23 1.89
N GLU A 43 -4.79 -17.86 1.86
CA GLU A 43 -5.10 -18.96 2.79
C GLU A 43 -4.36 -20.26 2.44
N GLY A 44 -4.24 -20.59 1.15
CA GLY A 44 -3.74 -21.90 0.72
C GLY A 44 -4.72 -23.03 1.05
N GLY A 45 -4.21 -24.23 1.36
CA GLY A 45 -5.03 -25.35 1.83
C GLY A 45 -6.21 -25.72 0.93
N TYR A 46 -6.05 -25.63 -0.39
CA TYR A 46 -7.19 -25.64 -1.32
C TYR A 46 -8.00 -26.96 -1.34
N LEU A 47 -7.38 -28.06 -0.89
CA LEU A 47 -7.96 -29.41 -0.69
C LEU A 47 -8.00 -29.85 0.78
N GLU A 48 -7.73 -28.95 1.73
CA GLU A 48 -7.69 -29.30 3.16
C GLU A 48 -9.04 -29.07 3.86
N GLY A 49 -9.28 -29.85 4.92
CA GLY A 49 -10.50 -29.76 5.72
C GLY A 49 -11.78 -30.05 4.93
N ASN A 50 -12.84 -29.28 5.19
CA ASN A 50 -14.14 -29.39 4.51
C ASN A 50 -14.34 -28.30 3.45
N LYS A 51 -13.25 -27.72 2.91
CA LYS A 51 -13.33 -26.70 1.87
C LYS A 51 -13.83 -27.33 0.56
N SER A 52 -14.87 -26.73 -0.03
CA SER A 52 -15.33 -27.08 -1.37
C SER A 52 -14.49 -26.39 -2.46
N LEU A 53 -14.49 -26.95 -3.67
CA LEU A 53 -13.85 -26.31 -4.82
C LEU A 53 -14.58 -25.02 -5.21
N ASN A 54 -13.81 -24.01 -5.61
CA ASN A 54 -14.28 -22.78 -6.22
C ASN A 54 -13.77 -22.64 -7.66
N ASN A 55 -14.18 -21.58 -8.37
CA ASN A 55 -13.77 -21.35 -9.76
C ASN A 55 -12.26 -21.14 -9.92
N TRP A 56 -11.61 -20.46 -8.96
CA TRP A 56 -10.18 -20.20 -8.97
C TRP A 56 -9.35 -21.47 -8.76
N ASP A 57 -9.84 -22.43 -7.97
CA ASP A 57 -9.24 -23.77 -7.86
C ASP A 57 -9.12 -24.44 -9.22
N VAL A 58 -10.19 -24.40 -10.02
CA VAL A 58 -10.20 -25.01 -11.35
C VAL A 58 -9.34 -24.20 -12.33
N PHE A 59 -9.53 -22.89 -12.37
CA PHE A 59 -8.87 -22.01 -13.33
C PHE A 59 -7.34 -22.04 -13.21
N THR A 60 -6.81 -21.97 -12.00
CA THR A 60 -5.35 -21.93 -11.78
C THR A 60 -4.64 -23.25 -12.09
N HIS A 61 -5.36 -24.37 -12.10
CA HIS A 61 -4.81 -25.69 -12.42
C HIS A 61 -4.94 -26.05 -13.91
N MET A 62 -5.52 -25.17 -14.74
CA MET A 62 -5.52 -25.32 -16.19
C MET A 62 -4.20 -24.77 -16.78
N PRO A 63 -3.44 -25.58 -17.55
CA PRO A 63 -2.20 -25.12 -18.16
C PRO A 63 -2.43 -23.94 -19.13
N GLY A 64 -1.63 -22.88 -18.99
CA GLY A 64 -1.63 -21.73 -19.90
C GLY A 64 -2.53 -20.56 -19.49
N ASP A 65 -3.37 -20.72 -18.46
CA ASP A 65 -4.28 -19.68 -18.01
C ASP A 65 -3.64 -18.64 -17.07
N ILE A 66 -2.60 -19.04 -16.35
CA ILE A 66 -1.77 -18.14 -15.53
C ILE A 66 -0.44 -17.90 -16.23
N LYS A 67 -0.15 -16.63 -16.52
CA LYS A 67 1.17 -16.21 -16.99
C LYS A 67 2.11 -16.09 -15.79
N THR A 68 3.15 -16.93 -15.77
CA THR A 68 4.27 -16.85 -14.83
C THR A 68 5.43 -16.08 -15.41
#